data_AF-D6RXC9-F1
#
_entry.id   AF-D6RXC9-F1
#
_cell.length_a   1.000
_cell.length_b   1.000
_cell.length_c   1.000
_cell.angle_alpha   90.00
_cell.angle_beta   90.00
_cell.angle_gamma   90.00
#
_symmetry.space_group_name_H-M   'P 1'
#
loop_
_entity.id
_entity.type
_entity.pdbx_description
1 polymer ?
#
loop_
_entity_poly.entity_id
_entity_poly.type
_entity_poly.pdbx_seq_one_letter_code
_entity_poly.pdbx_strand_id
1 'polypeptide(L)'
;MNDLNFRKQKLNRILTIRTYYRKLSERDLMDVNKKISKINQFSDEIPNILKSLNSPDDLFIRGYIDCLNYKKKQNFKILEKLRKNYNECYDTYVNKYREEKKIKILIKTLNNSIIRNREKKESLLLDEYVNYKVCQNLRIESE
;
A
#
# COMPACT_ATOMS: atom_id res chain seq x y z
N MET A 1 9.49 21.05 24.37
CA MET A 1 9.29 20.42 23.04
C MET A 1 7.99 20.99 22.45
N ASN A 2 8.01 21.60 21.26
CA ASN A 2 6.82 22.23 20.67
C ASN A 2 5.67 21.21 20.57
N ASP A 3 4.45 21.54 21.02
CA ASP A 3 3.28 20.63 21.02
C ASP A 3 3.04 19.96 19.65
N LEU A 4 3.26 20.72 18.57
CA LEU A 4 3.18 20.24 17.19
C LEU A 4 4.23 19.16 16.86
N ASN A 5 5.45 19.24 17.42
CA ASN A 5 6.48 18.23 17.21
C ASN A 5 6.15 16.93 17.94
N PHE A 6 5.54 17.01 19.13
CA PHE A 6 5.07 15.84 19.86
C PHE A 6 3.93 15.13 19.10
N ARG A 7 2.94 15.89 18.61
CA ARG A 7 1.86 15.35 17.76
C ARG A 7 2.40 14.68 16.50
N LYS A 8 3.43 15.26 15.86
CA LYS A 8 4.10 14.67 14.69
C LYS A 8 4.73 13.32 15.00
N GLN A 9 5.44 13.21 16.12
CA GLN A 9 6.03 11.93 16.54
C GLN A 9 4.96 10.86 16.79
N LYS A 10 3.85 11.22 17.44
CA LYS A 10 2.73 10.30 17.67
C LYS A 10 2.11 9.80 16.35
N LEU A 11 1.87 10.70 15.39
CA LEU A 11 1.35 10.33 14.07
C LEU A 11 2.33 9.44 13.29
N ASN A 12 3.63 9.70 13.37
CA ASN A 12 4.65 8.85 12.74
C ASN A 12 4.65 7.43 13.31
N ARG A 13 4.51 7.27 14.64
CA ARG A 13 4.39 5.94 15.25
C ARG A 13 3.14 5.20 14.74
N ILE A 14 2.00 5.88 14.68
CA ILE A 14 0.76 5.32 14.13
C ILE A 14 0.95 4.92 12.66
N LEU A 15 1.63 5.77 11.86
CA LEU A 15 1.91 5.48 10.46
C LEU A 15 2.73 4.19 10.31
N THR A 16 3.76 3.99 11.13
CA THR A 16 4.59 2.78 11.09
C THR A 16 3.75 1.53 11.35
N ILE A 17 2.91 1.55 12.38
CA ILE A 17 2.01 0.43 12.72
C ILE A 17 1.03 0.14 11.58
N ARG A 18 0.39 1.18 11.03
CA ARG A 18 -0.56 1.04 9.91
C ARG A 18 0.10 0.49 8.65
N THR A 19 1.31 0.97 8.35
CA THR A 19 2.12 0.50 7.22
C THR A 19 2.46 -0.99 7.37
N TYR A 20 2.80 -1.43 8.58
CA TYR A 20 3.05 -2.84 8.86
C TYR A 20 1.80 -3.69 8.59
N TYR A 21 0.64 -3.32 9.14
CA TYR A 21 -0.59 -4.08 8.94
C TYR A 21 -1.05 -4.11 7.49
N ARG A 22 -0.85 -3.02 6.73
CA ARG A 22 -1.12 -2.99 5.29
C ARG A 22 -0.22 -3.97 4.54
N LYS A 23 1.09 -3.98 4.82
CA LYS A 23 2.03 -4.93 4.21
C LYS A 23 1.67 -6.37 4.54
N LEU A 24 1.16 -6.63 5.74
CA LEU A 24 0.70 -7.97 6.11
C LEU A 24 -0.49 -8.42 5.26
N SER A 25 -1.52 -7.58 5.13
CA SER A 25 -2.67 -7.89 4.23
C SER A 25 -2.29 -7.98 2.75
N GLU A 26 -1.27 -7.23 2.32
CA GLU A 26 -0.75 -7.31 0.96
C GLU A 26 -0.14 -8.70 0.68
N ARG A 27 0.59 -9.27 1.65
CA ARG A 27 1.13 -10.62 1.54
C ARG A 27 0.02 -11.66 1.46
N ASP A 28 -1.00 -11.55 2.31
CA ASP A 28 -2.15 -12.47 2.29
C ASP A 28 -2.81 -12.48 0.90
N LEU A 29 -3.06 -11.29 0.35
CA LEU A 29 -3.62 -11.12 -0.99
C LEU A 29 -2.71 -11.74 -2.08
N MET A 30 -1.40 -11.49 -2.01
CA MET A 30 -0.44 -12.05 -2.95
C MET A 30 -0.38 -13.57 -2.88
N ASP A 31 -0.51 -14.16 -1.71
CA ASP A 31 -0.46 -15.61 -1.54
C ASP A 31 -1.73 -16.30 -2.08
N VAL A 32 -2.90 -15.69 -1.91
CA VAL A 32 -4.12 -16.16 -2.60
C VAL A 32 -3.95 -16.04 -4.13
N ASN A 33 -3.41 -14.92 -4.61
CA ASN A 33 -3.17 -14.71 -6.04
C ASN A 33 -2.18 -15.74 -6.63
N LYS A 34 -1.11 -16.08 -5.90
CA LYS A 34 -0.17 -17.13 -6.31
C LYS A 34 -0.86 -18.49 -6.45
N LYS A 35 -1.76 -18.84 -5.52
CA LYS A 35 -2.53 -20.09 -5.59
C LYS A 35 -3.44 -20.11 -6.83
N ILE A 36 -4.13 -19.00 -7.12
CA ILE A 36 -4.94 -18.85 -8.33
C ILE A 36 -4.07 -19.02 -9.59
N SER A 37 -2.94 -18.33 -9.64
CA SER A 37 -2.01 -18.37 -10.77
C SER A 37 -1.52 -19.79 -11.07
N LYS A 38 -1.12 -20.56 -10.05
CA LYS A 38 -0.70 -21.96 -10.22
C LYS A 38 -1.78 -22.85 -10.83
N ILE A 39 -3.05 -22.64 -10.46
CA ILE A 39 -4.17 -23.42 -11.01
C ILE A 39 -4.44 -23.04 -12.47
N ASN A 40 -4.36 -21.75 -12.79
CA ASN A 40 -4.52 -21.26 -14.16
C ASN A 40 -3.38 -21.80 -15.06
N GLN A 41 -2.13 -21.72 -14.61
CA GLN A 41 -0.97 -22.27 -15.32
C GLN A 41 -1.15 -23.76 -15.65
N PHE A 42 -1.57 -24.57 -14.67
CA PHE A 42 -1.89 -25.97 -14.93
C PHE A 42 -2.94 -26.13 -16.05
N SER A 43 -3.96 -25.29 -16.05
CA SER A 43 -5.04 -25.37 -17.05
C SER A 43 -4.57 -24.93 -18.45
N ASP A 44 -3.66 -23.97 -18.51
CA ASP A 44 -3.07 -23.43 -19.74
C ASP A 44 -2.05 -24.40 -20.37
N GLU A 45 -1.44 -25.29 -19.57
CA GLU A 45 -0.50 -26.32 -20.04
C GLU A 45 -1.21 -27.55 -20.64
N ILE A 46 -2.46 -27.82 -20.27
CA ILE A 46 -3.22 -28.99 -20.75
C ILE A 46 -3.22 -29.11 -22.29
N PRO A 47 -3.50 -28.07 -23.08
CA PRO A 47 -3.47 -28.17 -24.54
C PRO A 47 -2.11 -28.59 -25.12
N ASN A 48 -1.00 -28.16 -24.52
CA ASN A 48 0.34 -28.53 -24.95
C ASN A 48 0.65 -29.99 -24.61
N ILE A 49 0.23 -30.44 -23.42
CA ILE A 49 0.33 -31.83 -23.01
C ILE A 49 -0.47 -32.72 -23.98
N LEU A 50 -1.71 -32.35 -24.30
CA LEU A 50 -2.55 -33.09 -25.24
C LEU A 50 -1.95 -33.19 -26.65
N LYS A 51 -1.34 -32.10 -27.16
CA LYS A 51 -0.63 -32.12 -28.46
C LYS A 51 0.56 -33.08 -28.48
N SER A 52 1.22 -33.28 -27.33
CA SER A 52 2.35 -34.22 -27.23
C SER A 52 1.93 -35.70 -27.21
N LEU A 53 0.64 -35.98 -26.97
CA LEU A 53 0.07 -37.33 -26.83
C LEU A 53 -0.60 -37.83 -28.13
N ASN A 54 -0.14 -37.38 -29.30
CA ASN A 54 -0.73 -37.60 -30.63
C ASN A 54 -0.73 -39.08 -31.15
N SER A 55 -0.84 -40.09 -30.29
CA SER A 55 -1.10 -41.48 -30.71
C SER A 55 -2.57 -41.84 -30.44
N PRO A 56 -3.37 -42.14 -31.48
CA PRO A 56 -4.84 -42.23 -31.36
C PRO A 56 -5.37 -43.48 -30.63
N ASP A 57 -4.57 -44.54 -30.47
CA ASP A 57 -5.05 -45.86 -30.02
C ASP A 57 -4.34 -46.41 -28.78
N ASP A 58 -4.17 -45.59 -27.75
CA ASP A 58 -3.70 -46.07 -26.45
C ASP A 58 -4.74 -45.81 -25.35
N LEU A 59 -5.25 -46.90 -24.75
CA LEU A 59 -6.12 -46.88 -23.57
C LEU A 59 -5.50 -46.08 -22.42
N PHE A 60 -4.17 -46.09 -22.30
CA PHE A 60 -3.45 -45.28 -21.30
C PHE A 60 -3.60 -43.78 -21.56
N ILE A 61 -3.59 -43.34 -22.82
CA ILE A 61 -3.77 -41.93 -23.19
C ILE A 61 -5.20 -41.47 -22.85
N ARG A 62 -6.22 -42.29 -23.13
CA ARG A 62 -7.61 -41.97 -22.74
C ARG A 62 -7.76 -41.83 -21.23
N GLY A 63 -7.24 -42.77 -20.44
CA GLY A 63 -7.27 -42.70 -18.98
C GLY A 63 -6.52 -41.48 -18.42
N TYR A 64 -5.42 -41.08 -19.06
CA TYR A 64 -4.69 -39.87 -18.70
C TYR A 64 -5.48 -38.58 -18.99
N ILE A 65 -6.15 -38.50 -20.14
CA ILE A 65 -7.05 -37.38 -20.49
C ILE A 65 -8.21 -37.27 -19.49
N ASP A 66 -8.82 -38.39 -19.10
CA ASP A 66 -9.89 -38.41 -18.11
C ASP A 66 -9.40 -37.92 -16.74
N CYS A 67 -8.18 -38.29 -16.35
CA CYS A 67 -7.54 -37.79 -15.12
C CYS A 67 -7.31 -36.27 -15.18
N LEU A 68 -6.79 -35.74 -16.30
CA LEU A 68 -6.61 -34.30 -16.49
C LEU A 68 -7.94 -33.55 -16.43
N ASN A 69 -8.99 -34.08 -17.07
CA ASN A 69 -10.33 -33.51 -17.05
C ASN A 69 -10.94 -33.51 -15.65
N TYR A 70 -10.78 -34.62 -14.91
CA TYR A 70 -11.22 -34.72 -13.53
C TYR A 70 -10.52 -33.68 -12.64
N LYS A 71 -9.19 -33.57 -12.74
CA LYS A 71 -8.40 -32.58 -12.00
C LYS A 71 -8.79 -31.15 -12.36
N LYS A 72 -9.02 -30.86 -13.65
CA LYS A 72 -9.52 -29.56 -14.13
C LYS A 72 -10.86 -29.20 -13.48
N LYS A 73 -11.80 -30.15 -13.41
CA LYS A 73 -13.11 -29.95 -12.75
C LYS A 73 -12.97 -29.64 -11.25
N GLN A 74 -12.06 -30.32 -10.56
CA GLN A 74 -11.77 -30.03 -9.15
C GLN A 74 -11.14 -28.64 -8.97
N ASN A 75 -10.18 -28.30 -9.84
CA ASN A 75 -9.52 -27.00 -9.86
C ASN A 75 -10.50 -25.83 -10.04
N PHE A 76 -11.53 -25.98 -10.88
CA PHE A 76 -12.57 -24.96 -11.02
C PHE A 76 -13.32 -24.68 -9.71
N LYS A 77 -13.67 -25.72 -8.94
CA LYS A 77 -14.32 -25.56 -7.63
C LYS A 77 -13.39 -24.85 -6.63
N ILE A 78 -12.09 -25.17 -6.66
CA ILE A 78 -11.09 -24.53 -5.81
C ILE A 78 -10.92 -23.06 -6.21
N LEU A 79 -10.86 -22.76 -7.52
CA LEU A 79 -10.74 -21.39 -8.04
C LEU A 79 -11.90 -20.51 -7.60
N GLU A 80 -13.13 -21.02 -7.60
CA GLU A 80 -14.29 -20.25 -7.14
C GLU A 80 -14.12 -19.81 -5.67
N LYS A 81 -13.69 -20.73 -4.80
CA LYS A 81 -13.39 -20.43 -3.39
C LYS A 81 -12.24 -19.45 -3.24
N LEU A 82 -11.16 -19.63 -4.00
CA LEU A 82 -10.01 -18.74 -3.97
C LEU A 82 -10.35 -17.33 -4.46
N ARG A 83 -11.22 -17.18 -5.47
CA ARG A 83 -11.69 -15.86 -5.94
C ARG A 83 -12.51 -15.13 -4.87
N LYS A 84 -13.39 -15.84 -4.16
CA LYS A 84 -14.12 -15.27 -3.01
C LYS A 84 -13.16 -14.78 -1.93
N ASN A 85 -12.22 -15.64 -1.52
CA ASN A 85 -11.19 -15.28 -0.55
C ASN A 85 -10.29 -14.12 -1.03
N TYR A 86 -9.97 -14.06 -2.33
CA TYR A 86 -9.21 -12.96 -2.90
C TYR A 86 -9.94 -11.63 -2.73
N ASN A 87 -11.24 -11.59 -3.00
CA ASN A 87 -12.04 -10.37 -2.83
C ASN A 87 -12.07 -9.91 -1.36
N GLU A 88 -12.26 -10.84 -0.41
CA GLU A 88 -12.25 -10.53 1.03
C GLU A 88 -10.88 -9.98 1.48
N CYS A 89 -9.79 -10.60 1.00
CA CYS A 89 -8.43 -10.12 1.25
C CYS A 89 -8.18 -8.74 0.61
N TYR A 90 -8.73 -8.52 -0.58
CA TYR A 90 -8.61 -7.25 -1.32
C TYR A 90 -9.31 -6.12 -0.57
N ASP A 91 -10.55 -6.34 -0.12
CA ASP A 91 -11.30 -5.34 0.66
C ASP A 91 -10.57 -5.00 1.96
N THR A 92 -10.02 -6.01 2.64
CA THR A 92 -9.21 -5.82 3.85
C THR A 92 -7.96 -4.98 3.55
N TYR A 93 -7.25 -5.27 2.46
CA TYR A 93 -6.09 -4.50 2.03
C TYR A 93 -6.46 -3.04 1.72
N VAL A 94 -7.53 -2.81 0.95
CA VAL A 94 -7.98 -1.47 0.55
C VAL A 94 -8.35 -0.64 1.78
N ASN A 95 -9.04 -1.24 2.74
CA ASN A 95 -9.38 -0.57 4.00
C ASN A 95 -8.12 -0.16 4.77
N LYS A 96 -7.15 -1.05 4.93
CA LYS A 96 -5.87 -0.74 5.59
C LYS A 96 -5.07 0.33 4.83
N TYR A 97 -5.07 0.30 3.51
CA TYR A 97 -4.42 1.31 2.66
C TYR A 97 -5.05 2.69 2.81
N ARG A 98 -6.39 2.79 2.86
CA ARG A 98 -7.11 4.04 3.09
C ARG A 98 -6.76 4.65 4.45
N GLU A 99 -6.71 3.84 5.49
CA GLU A 99 -6.30 4.28 6.83
C GLU A 99 -4.85 4.79 6.86
N GLU A 100 -3.92 4.10 6.21
CA GLU A 100 -2.53 4.57 6.07
C GLU A 100 -2.48 5.93 5.35
N LYS A 101 -3.23 6.09 4.24
CA LYS A 101 -3.30 7.35 3.50
C LYS A 101 -3.84 8.51 4.34
N LYS A 102 -4.88 8.30 5.15
CA LYS A 102 -5.41 9.34 6.05
C LYS A 102 -4.33 9.87 6.98
N ILE A 103 -3.54 8.98 7.60
CA ILE A 103 -2.45 9.39 8.49
C ILE A 103 -1.35 10.15 7.73
N LYS A 104 -0.99 9.72 6.52
CA LYS A 104 -0.03 10.44 5.66
C LYS A 104 -0.48 11.88 5.37
N ILE A 105 -1.77 12.06 5.06
CA ILE A 105 -2.36 13.38 4.83
C ILE A 105 -2.27 14.24 6.10
N LEU A 106 -2.63 13.69 7.26
CA LEU A 106 -2.53 14.40 8.55
C LEU A 106 -1.09 14.85 8.84
N ILE A 107 -0.10 13.99 8.62
CA ILE A 107 1.32 14.34 8.79
C ILE A 107 1.73 15.47 7.84
N LYS A 108 1.28 15.43 6.58
CA LYS A 108 1.55 16.48 5.59
C LYS A 108 0.96 17.83 6.04
N THR A 109 -0.30 17.84 6.46
CA THR A 109 -0.97 19.05 6.96
C THR A 109 -0.28 19.61 8.21
N LEU A 110 0.14 18.73 9.13
CA LEU A 110 0.87 19.14 10.33
C LEU A 110 2.23 19.75 9.98
N ASN A 111 2.98 19.16 9.04
CA ASN A 111 4.25 19.72 8.58
C ASN A 111 4.06 21.12 7.98
N ASN A 112 3.05 21.31 7.13
CA ASN A 112 2.74 22.62 6.57
C ASN A 112 2.43 23.66 7.66
N SER A 113 1.71 23.25 8.71
CA SER A 113 1.39 24.11 9.85
C SER A 113 2.64 24.49 10.65
N ILE A 114 3.56 23.53 10.86
CA ILE A 114 4.85 23.78 11.52
C ILE A 114 5.70 24.77 10.71
N ILE A 115 5.74 24.63 9.38
CA ILE A 115 6.49 25.52 8.48
C ILE A 115 5.93 26.95 8.58
N ARG A 116 4.62 27.13 8.41
CA ARG A 116 3.97 28.46 8.51
C ARG A 116 4.22 29.14 9.86
N ASN A 117 4.20 28.38 10.95
CA ASN A 117 4.48 28.95 12.28
C ASN A 117 5.94 29.40 12.43
N ARG A 118 6.89 28.74 11.76
CA ARG A 118 8.29 29.18 11.74
C ARG A 118 8.47 30.44 10.90
N GLU A 119 7.92 30.46 9.69
CA GLU A 119 7.94 31.64 8.80
C GLU A 119 7.36 32.88 9.50
N LYS A 120 6.20 32.72 10.17
CA LYS A 120 5.59 33.81 10.95
C LYS A 120 6.50 34.31 12.08
N LYS A 121 7.19 33.40 12.78
CA LYS A 121 8.09 33.78 13.88
C LYS A 121 9.34 34.50 13.35
N GLU A 122 9.91 34.05 12.24
CA GLU A 122 11.06 34.69 11.61
C GLU A 122 10.70 36.07 11.06
N SER A 123 9.53 36.23 10.44
CA SER A 123 9.01 37.52 9.99
C SER A 123 8.90 38.52 11.14
N LEU A 124 8.32 38.11 12.28
CA LEU A 124 8.18 38.99 13.45
C LEU A 124 9.54 39.44 14.00
N LEU A 125 10.54 38.54 14.04
CA LEU A 125 11.89 38.90 14.48
C LEU A 125 12.59 39.87 13.52
N LEU A 126 12.36 39.72 12.21
CA LEU A 126 12.85 40.66 11.21
C LEU A 126 12.19 42.04 11.37
N ASP A 127 10.88 42.09 11.57
CA ASP A 127 10.14 43.33 11.81
C ASP A 127 10.64 44.04 13.08
N GLU A 128 10.84 43.29 14.17
CA GLU A 128 11.42 43.80 15.42
C GLU A 128 12.83 44.36 15.20
N TYR A 129 13.68 43.65 14.45
CA TYR A 129 15.04 44.09 14.15
C TYR A 129 15.07 45.36 13.29
N VAL A 130 14.23 45.44 12.26
CA VAL A 130 14.10 46.63 11.41
C VAL A 130 13.64 47.82 12.25
N ASN A 131 12.61 47.64 13.07
CA ASN A 131 12.12 48.68 13.98
C ASN A 131 13.21 49.15 14.95
N TYR A 132 13.97 48.23 15.54
CA TYR A 132 15.10 48.57 16.40
C TYR A 132 16.15 49.43 15.66
N LYS A 133 16.50 49.07 14.42
CA LYS A 133 17.45 49.82 13.60
C LYS A 133 16.96 51.22 13.24
N VAL A 134 15.68 51.35 12.88
CA VAL A 134 15.06 52.65 12.61
C VAL A 134 15.11 53.54 13.87
N CYS A 135 14.73 53.00 15.03
CA CYS A 135 14.80 53.73 16.30
C CYS A 135 16.23 54.14 16.67
N GLN A 136 17.23 53.28 16.42
CA GLN A 136 18.64 53.66 16.61
C GLN A 136 19.04 54.85 15.73
N ASN A 137 18.70 54.82 14.45
CA ASN A 137 19.07 55.87 13.51
C ASN A 137 18.40 57.21 13.84
N LEU A 138 17.11 57.19 14.19
CA LEU A 138 16.39 58.39 14.63
C LEU A 138 16.99 59.03 15.89
N ARG A 139 17.53 58.22 16.81
CA ARG A 139 18.20 58.71 18.01
C ARG A 139 19.52 59.41 17.69
N ILE A 140 20.24 58.94 16.66
CA ILE A 140 21.50 59.54 16.21
C ILE A 140 21.25 60.86 15.47
N GLU A 141 20.14 60.99 14.71
CA GLU A 141 19.77 62.23 14.02
C GLU A 141 19.23 63.33 14.95
N SER A 142 18.88 62.98 16.20
CA SER A 142 18.39 63.91 17.21
C SER A 142 19.46 64.46 18.16
N GLU A 143 20.71 64.01 18.03
CA GLU A 143 21.90 64.55 18.72
C GLU A 143 22.70 65.48 17.79
#